data_AF-A0A1I4S488-F1
#
_entry.id   AF-A0A1I4S488-F1
#
_cell.length_a   1.000
_cell.length_b   1.000
_cell.length_c   1.000
_cell.angle_alpha   90.00
_cell.angle_beta   90.00
_cell.angle_gamma   90.00
#
_symmetry.space_group_name_H-M   'P 1'
#
loop_
_entity.id
_entity.type
_entity.pdbx_description
1 polymer ?
#
loop_
_entity_poly.entity_id
_entity_poly.type
_entity_poly.pdbx_seq_one_letter_code
_entity_poly.pdbx_strand_id
1 'polypeptide(L)'
;MMCDDELDGAVCLKICSDSTADDLEPIAIAIHTLLGIPITIRSLNCKGIRMERGVIIDRDYTGPVLEEVIRTNNTIRTVPSDGVYRGKSVVVAPIRTSKGEAIGAIGVVDLVAALDILSMFKEYPGIIDEVEESVKKMK
;
A
#
# COMPACT_ATOMS: atom_id res chain seq x y z
N MET A 1 20.67 -1.13 17.20
CA MET A 1 21.67 -0.54 16.29
C MET A 1 21.34 0.94 16.20
N MET A 2 22.12 1.76 16.90
CA MET A 2 22.02 3.21 16.80
C MET A 2 22.74 3.62 15.52
N CYS A 3 22.09 4.46 14.72
CA CYS A 3 22.76 5.14 13.63
C CYS A 3 23.14 6.48 14.24
N ASP A 4 24.43 6.74 14.33
CA ASP A 4 24.99 7.96 14.89
C ASP A 4 24.52 9.19 14.10
N ASP A 5 24.30 10.27 14.83
CA ASP A 5 23.97 11.60 14.33
C ASP A 5 25.15 12.17 13.53
N GLU A 6 24.94 12.35 12.23
CA GLU A 6 25.51 13.34 11.30
C GLU A 6 25.51 12.74 9.88
N LEU A 7 24.39 12.87 9.19
CA LEU A 7 24.35 12.61 7.75
C LEU A 7 23.62 13.76 7.05
N ASP A 8 24.43 14.58 6.39
CA ASP A 8 24.04 15.62 5.44
C ASP A 8 23.02 15.05 4.43
N GLY A 9 21.73 15.33 4.65
CA GLY A 9 20.63 14.90 3.79
C GLY A 9 20.30 13.39 3.79
N ALA A 10 20.92 12.54 4.61
CA ALA A 10 20.54 11.13 4.67
C ALA A 10 19.47 10.88 5.74
N VAL A 11 18.34 10.32 5.32
CA VAL A 11 17.24 9.94 6.22
C VAL A 11 17.27 8.44 6.45
N CYS A 12 17.45 8.02 7.70
CA CYS A 12 17.27 6.62 8.08
C CYS A 12 15.78 6.34 8.28
N LEU A 13 15.20 5.51 7.42
CA LEU A 13 13.81 5.10 7.54
C LEU A 13 13.67 4.00 8.59
N LYS A 14 13.13 4.34 9.78
CA LYS A 14 12.81 3.38 10.84
C LYS A 14 11.31 3.36 11.06
N ILE A 15 10.73 2.17 11.00
CA ILE A 15 9.30 1.95 11.24
C ILE A 15 9.16 1.06 12.48
N CYS A 16 8.26 1.43 13.37
CA CYS A 16 7.85 0.63 14.52
C CYS A 16 6.33 0.67 14.69
N SER A 17 5.83 0.01 15.73
CA SER A 17 4.40 0.00 16.09
C SER A 17 3.82 1.39 16.34
N ASP A 18 4.65 2.37 16.69
CA ASP A 18 4.28 3.71 17.11
C ASP A 18 4.69 4.79 16.09
N SER A 19 5.08 4.38 14.88
CA SER A 19 5.40 5.32 13.80
C SER A 19 4.19 6.18 13.47
N THR A 20 4.39 7.49 13.51
CA THR A 20 3.38 8.51 13.24
C THR A 20 3.16 8.69 11.73
N ALA A 21 2.18 9.50 11.36
CA ALA A 21 1.99 9.89 9.96
C ALA A 21 3.28 10.45 9.34
N ASP A 22 4.00 11.31 10.06
CA ASP A 22 5.21 11.98 9.55
C ASP A 22 6.35 10.97 9.30
N ASP A 23 6.47 9.94 10.14
CA ASP A 23 7.44 8.85 9.94
C ASP A 23 7.12 8.00 8.69
N LEU A 24 5.83 7.87 8.36
CA LEU A 24 5.33 7.03 7.26
C LEU A 24 5.23 7.79 5.93
N GLU A 25 5.26 9.12 5.96
CA GLU A 25 5.10 9.98 4.78
C GLU A 25 6.10 9.70 3.65
N PRO A 26 7.42 9.56 3.89
CA PRO A 26 8.37 9.29 2.82
C PRO A 26 8.03 8.01 2.03
N ILE A 27 7.51 7.00 2.73
CA ILE A 27 7.11 5.71 2.13
C ILE A 27 5.82 5.88 1.31
N ALA A 28 4.84 6.59 1.87
CA ALA A 28 3.59 6.87 1.20
C ALA A 28 3.82 7.61 -0.12
N ILE A 29 4.68 8.63 -0.11
CA ILE A 29 5.06 9.41 -1.30
C ILE A 29 5.76 8.53 -2.32
N ALA A 30 6.75 7.73 -1.91
CA ALA A 30 7.48 6.86 -2.82
C ALA A 30 6.55 5.87 -3.54
N ILE A 31 5.66 5.20 -2.80
CA ILE A 31 4.75 4.21 -3.37
C ILE A 31 3.66 4.86 -4.21
N HIS A 32 3.15 6.03 -3.80
CA HIS A 32 2.23 6.80 -4.63
C HIS A 32 2.86 7.19 -5.96
N THR A 33 4.11 7.66 -5.94
CA THR A 33 4.84 8.07 -7.14
C THR A 33 5.04 6.89 -8.09
N LEU A 34 5.30 5.69 -7.58
CA LEU A 34 5.46 4.48 -8.39
C LEU A 34 4.16 4.01 -9.04
N LEU A 35 3.04 4.09 -8.31
CA LEU A 35 1.78 3.46 -8.74
C LEU A 35 0.77 4.44 -9.34
N GLY A 36 0.88 5.75 -9.05
CA GLY A 36 -0.05 6.78 -9.52
C GLY A 36 -1.46 6.71 -8.93
N ILE A 37 -1.70 5.89 -7.91
CA ILE A 37 -3.04 5.61 -7.36
C ILE A 37 -3.17 5.93 -5.87
N PRO A 38 -4.38 5.98 -5.29
CA PRO A 38 -4.53 6.24 -3.86
C PRO A 38 -3.82 5.21 -3.00
N ILE A 39 -3.06 5.71 -2.02
CA ILE A 39 -2.31 4.89 -1.07
C ILE A 39 -2.76 5.24 0.34
N THR A 40 -2.71 4.24 1.21
CA THR A 40 -2.94 4.41 2.64
C THR A 40 -1.88 3.65 3.41
N ILE A 41 -1.45 4.16 4.56
CA ILE A 41 -0.48 3.49 5.41
C ILE A 41 -0.75 3.86 6.85
N ARG A 42 -0.58 2.92 7.80
CA ARG A 42 -0.58 3.22 9.24
C ARG A 42 0.29 2.24 10.01
N SER A 43 0.69 2.63 11.21
CA SER A 43 1.30 1.73 12.19
C SER A 43 0.22 1.06 13.06
N LEU A 44 0.66 0.15 13.92
CA LEU A 44 -0.22 -0.58 14.85
C LEU A 44 -0.92 0.40 15.82
N ASN A 45 -0.16 1.26 16.48
CA ASN A 45 -0.63 2.11 17.58
C ASN A 45 -1.01 3.52 17.15
N CYS A 46 -0.57 3.98 15.97
CA CYS A 46 -0.94 5.30 15.46
C CYS A 46 -1.80 5.18 14.19
N LYS A 47 -2.71 6.15 14.02
CA LYS A 47 -3.33 6.38 12.73
C LYS A 47 -2.29 6.91 11.74
N GLY A 48 -2.59 6.82 10.46
CA GLY A 48 -1.60 7.14 9.43
C GLY A 48 -2.15 8.00 8.32
N ILE A 49 -1.64 7.76 7.12
CA ILE A 49 -1.83 8.64 5.97
C ILE A 49 -2.84 8.05 5.00
N ARG A 50 -3.65 8.94 4.42
CA ARG A 50 -4.31 8.74 3.13
C ARG A 50 -3.73 9.73 2.13
N MET A 51 -3.19 9.21 1.04
CA MET A 51 -2.60 9.99 -0.04
C MET A 51 -3.38 9.76 -1.34
N GLU A 52 -3.78 10.85 -1.99
CA GLU A 52 -4.50 10.84 -3.26
C GLU A 52 -3.96 11.95 -4.16
N ARG A 53 -3.82 11.68 -5.46
CA ARG A 53 -3.42 12.70 -6.47
C ARG A 53 -2.16 13.49 -6.11
N GLY A 54 -1.14 12.82 -5.58
CA GLY A 54 0.14 13.43 -5.23
C GLY A 54 0.14 14.20 -3.90
N VAL A 55 -0.99 14.24 -3.17
CA VAL A 55 -1.11 15.00 -1.92
C VAL A 55 -1.62 14.15 -0.78
N ILE A 56 -1.13 14.45 0.43
CA ILE A 56 -1.65 13.87 1.66
C ILE A 56 -2.94 14.58 2.00
N ILE A 57 -4.04 13.85 1.93
CA ILE A 57 -5.38 14.39 2.18
C ILE A 57 -5.87 14.15 3.61
N ASP A 58 -5.23 13.22 4.32
CA ASP A 58 -5.54 12.89 5.72
C ASP A 58 -4.28 12.33 6.40
N ARG A 59 -3.97 12.83 7.61
CA ARG A 59 -2.86 12.39 8.47
C ARG A 59 -3.33 11.70 9.75
N ASP A 60 -4.64 11.59 9.97
CA ASP A 60 -5.25 10.86 11.08
C ASP A 60 -6.14 9.73 10.52
N TYR A 61 -5.69 9.11 9.44
CA TYR A 61 -6.45 8.12 8.70
C TYR A 61 -6.45 6.77 9.42
N THR A 62 -7.65 6.24 9.66
CA THR A 62 -7.87 4.82 9.93
C THR A 62 -8.40 4.12 8.68
N GLY A 63 -8.29 2.80 8.64
CA GLY A 63 -8.95 1.99 7.64
C GLY A 63 -9.32 0.62 8.20
N PRO A 64 -10.57 0.17 8.03
CA PRO A 64 -11.03 -1.12 8.56
C PRO A 64 -10.17 -2.27 8.04
N VAL A 65 -9.76 -2.22 6.76
CA VAL A 65 -8.89 -3.24 6.18
C VAL A 65 -7.44 -3.10 6.66
N LEU A 66 -6.94 -1.90 6.93
CA LEU A 66 -5.59 -1.72 7.51
C LEU A 66 -5.53 -2.34 8.91
N GLU A 67 -6.52 -2.05 9.74
CA GLU A 67 -6.61 -2.62 11.09
C GLU A 67 -6.73 -4.15 11.05
N GLU A 68 -7.55 -4.67 10.15
CA GLU A 68 -7.73 -6.10 9.97
C GLU A 68 -6.45 -6.80 9.47
N VAL A 69 -5.71 -6.20 8.55
CA VAL A 69 -4.41 -6.72 8.09
C VAL A 69 -3.39 -6.77 9.21
N ILE A 70 -3.34 -5.74 10.05
CA ILE A 70 -2.44 -5.72 11.21
C ILE A 70 -2.84 -6.82 12.20
N ARG A 71 -4.15 -6.94 12.50
CA ARG A 71 -4.70 -7.92 13.44
C ARG A 71 -4.47 -9.36 12.98
N THR A 72 -4.72 -9.64 11.70
CA THR A 72 -4.58 -11.00 11.13
C THR A 72 -3.15 -11.29 10.69
N ASN A 73 -2.32 -10.27 10.58
CA ASN A 73 -0.97 -10.34 10.02
C ASN A 73 -0.93 -11.05 8.66
N ASN A 74 -1.92 -10.79 7.82
CA ASN A 74 -2.08 -11.39 6.50
C ASN A 74 -2.45 -10.34 5.46
N THR A 75 -2.02 -10.54 4.22
CA THR A 75 -2.40 -9.67 3.11
C THR A 75 -3.87 -9.88 2.78
N ILE A 76 -4.64 -8.81 2.67
CA ILE A 76 -6.07 -8.86 2.35
C ILE A 76 -6.33 -8.18 1.01
N ARG A 77 -7.08 -8.85 0.15
CA ARG A 77 -7.61 -8.31 -1.10
C ARG A 77 -9.13 -8.37 -1.02
N THR A 78 -9.79 -7.22 -0.99
CA THR A 78 -11.24 -7.17 -0.75
C THR A 78 -11.85 -5.89 -1.29
N VAL A 79 -13.18 -5.81 -1.20
CA VAL A 79 -13.95 -4.58 -1.36
C VAL A 79 -14.51 -4.22 0.02
N PRO A 80 -14.05 -3.13 0.66
CA PRO A 80 -14.51 -2.76 2.00
C PRO A 80 -16.02 -2.46 2.00
N SER A 81 -16.72 -2.90 3.05
CA SER A 81 -18.14 -2.61 3.27
C SER A 81 -18.38 -1.25 3.93
N ASP A 82 -17.34 -0.64 4.48
CA ASP A 82 -17.38 0.63 5.21
C ASP A 82 -16.07 1.44 5.03
N GLY A 83 -16.00 2.59 5.71
CA GLY A 83 -14.90 3.54 5.57
C GLY A 83 -14.94 4.35 4.28
N VAL A 84 -13.90 5.18 4.10
CA VAL A 84 -13.74 6.10 2.96
C VAL A 84 -13.73 5.37 1.61
N TYR A 85 -13.14 4.18 1.57
CA TYR A 85 -13.01 3.38 0.34
C TYR A 85 -14.06 2.27 0.20
N ARG A 86 -15.21 2.42 0.85
CA ARG A 86 -16.35 1.52 0.69
C ARG A 86 -16.67 1.33 -0.79
N GLY A 87 -16.84 0.07 -1.20
CA GLY A 87 -17.20 -0.29 -2.58
C GLY A 87 -16.07 -0.19 -3.60
N LYS A 88 -14.84 0.18 -3.19
CA LYS A 88 -13.66 0.18 -4.06
C LYS A 88 -12.78 -1.02 -3.77
N SER A 89 -12.17 -1.61 -4.79
CA SER A 89 -11.21 -2.71 -4.59
C SER A 89 -9.96 -2.20 -3.86
N VAL A 90 -9.49 -2.94 -2.86
CA VAL A 90 -8.26 -2.62 -2.12
C VAL A 90 -7.39 -3.84 -1.97
N VAL A 91 -6.07 -3.61 -1.95
CA VAL A 91 -5.09 -4.61 -1.55
C VAL A 91 -4.24 -4.01 -0.45
N VAL A 92 -4.17 -4.71 0.68
CA VAL A 92 -3.50 -4.24 1.88
C VAL A 92 -2.55 -5.31 2.38
N ALA A 93 -1.31 -4.93 2.66
CA ALA A 93 -0.23 -5.81 3.12
C ALA A 93 0.32 -5.35 4.47
N PRO A 94 0.68 -6.28 5.37
CA PRO A 94 1.25 -5.92 6.66
C PRO A 94 2.73 -5.54 6.51
N ILE A 95 3.14 -4.53 7.27
CA ILE A 95 4.54 -4.19 7.51
C ILE A 95 5.01 -5.06 8.67
N ARG A 96 5.98 -5.95 8.42
CA ARG A 96 6.44 -6.93 9.41
C ARG A 96 7.84 -6.63 9.92
N THR A 97 8.08 -6.96 11.18
CA THR A 97 9.43 -7.06 11.73
C THR A 97 10.16 -8.27 11.12
N SER A 98 11.47 -8.36 11.33
CA SER A 98 12.25 -9.55 10.96
C SER A 98 11.81 -10.83 11.68
N LYS A 99 11.07 -10.70 12.78
CA LYS A 99 10.44 -11.82 13.51
C LYS A 99 9.06 -12.19 12.97
N GLY A 100 8.55 -11.47 11.97
CA GLY A 100 7.26 -11.70 11.34
C GLY A 100 6.08 -11.01 12.02
N GLU A 101 6.29 -10.18 13.04
CA GLU A 101 5.21 -9.46 13.74
C GLU A 101 4.72 -8.27 12.91
N ALA A 102 3.40 -8.11 12.74
CA ALA A 102 2.83 -6.94 12.07
C ALA A 102 2.94 -5.70 12.97
N ILE A 103 3.67 -4.68 12.50
CA ILE A 103 3.84 -3.38 13.17
C ILE A 103 3.09 -2.24 12.46
N GLY A 104 2.48 -2.55 11.32
CA GLY A 104 1.70 -1.61 10.52
C GLY A 104 1.13 -2.28 9.29
N ALA A 105 0.47 -1.50 8.45
CA ALA A 105 -0.05 -1.97 7.16
C ALA A 105 -0.02 -0.85 6.14
N ILE A 106 0.10 -1.25 4.88
CA ILE A 106 0.03 -0.37 3.72
C ILE A 106 -1.00 -0.93 2.73
N GLY A 107 -1.83 -0.05 2.20
CA GLY A 107 -2.91 -0.36 1.29
C GLY A 107 -2.91 0.50 0.04
N VAL A 108 -3.21 -0.11 -1.09
CA VAL A 108 -3.47 0.55 -2.36
C VAL A 108 -4.93 0.36 -2.75
N VAL A 109 -5.52 1.36 -3.37
CA VAL A 109 -6.93 1.36 -3.77
C VAL A 109 -7.03 1.38 -5.29
N ASP A 110 -8.02 0.65 -5.79
CA ASP A 110 -8.44 0.68 -7.19
C ASP A 110 -7.35 0.23 -8.18
N LEU A 111 -6.68 -0.89 -7.85
CA LEU A 111 -5.63 -1.48 -8.71
C LEU A 111 -6.11 -1.76 -10.15
N VAL A 112 -7.39 -2.05 -10.34
CA VAL A 112 -7.92 -2.36 -11.68
C VAL A 112 -8.10 -1.09 -12.52
N ALA A 113 -8.51 0.03 -11.92
CA ALA A 113 -8.56 1.32 -12.62
C ALA A 113 -7.16 1.94 -12.82
N ALA A 114 -6.21 1.60 -11.95
CA ALA A 114 -4.81 2.00 -12.04
C ALA A 114 -4.12 1.50 -13.32
N LEU A 115 -4.43 0.26 -13.68
CA LEU A 115 -3.82 -0.39 -14.83
C LEU A 115 -4.52 0.09 -16.08
N ASP A 116 -3.84 0.95 -16.85
CA ASP A 116 -4.19 1.16 -18.25
C ASP A 116 -3.87 -0.13 -19.00
N ILE A 117 -4.86 -1.03 -19.04
CA ILE A 117 -4.80 -2.33 -19.71
C ILE A 117 -4.31 -2.17 -21.16
N LEU A 118 -4.66 -1.06 -21.84
CA LEU A 118 -4.20 -0.80 -23.21
C LEU A 118 -2.70 -0.49 -23.26
N SER A 119 -2.17 0.24 -22.28
CA SER A 119 -0.73 0.50 -22.18
C SER A 119 0.06 -0.75 -21.80
N MET A 120 -0.49 -1.61 -20.93
CA MET A 120 0.15 -2.90 -20.60
C MET A 120 0.32 -3.80 -21.83
N PHE A 121 -0.68 -3.86 -22.72
CA PHE A 121 -0.57 -4.62 -23.97
C PHE A 121 0.46 -4.05 -24.95
N LYS A 122 0.77 -2.75 -24.86
CA LYS A 122 1.82 -2.12 -25.68
C LYS A 122 3.21 -2.40 -25.13
N GLU A 123 3.39 -2.29 -23.82
CA GLU A 123 4.69 -2.49 -23.16
C GLU A 123 5.07 -3.96 -23.06
N TYR A 124 4.08 -4.85 -22.90
CA TYR A 124 4.27 -6.28 -22.74
C TYR A 124 3.41 -7.05 -23.77
N PRO A 125 3.85 -7.14 -25.03
CA PRO A 125 3.06 -7.76 -26.10
C PRO A 125 2.73 -9.24 -25.82
N GLY A 126 3.59 -9.95 -25.07
CA GLY A 126 3.37 -11.36 -24.71
C GLY A 126 2.23 -11.62 -23.72
N ILE A 127 1.69 -10.58 -23.05
CA ILE A 127 0.55 -10.75 -22.14
C ILE A 127 -0.70 -11.23 -22.90
N ILE A 128 -0.86 -10.85 -24.17
CA ILE A 128 -2.00 -11.28 -24.99
C ILE A 128 -1.97 -12.81 -25.16
N ASP A 129 -0.80 -13.36 -25.49
CA ASP A 129 -0.60 -14.79 -25.68
C ASP A 129 -0.87 -15.58 -24.38
N GLU A 130 -0.37 -15.09 -23.24
CA GLU A 130 -0.59 -15.72 -21.93
C GLU A 130 -2.06 -15.71 -21.49
N VAL A 131 -2.77 -14.61 -21.76
CA VAL A 131 -4.20 -14.49 -21.47
C VAL A 131 -5.00 -15.43 -22.37
N GLU A 132 -4.69 -15.49 -23.67
CA GLU A 132 -5.34 -16.41 -24.60
C GLU A 132 -5.14 -17.88 -24.20
N GLU A 133 -3.94 -18.26 -23.78
CA GLU A 133 -3.67 -19.61 -23.25
C GLU A 133 -4.49 -19.92 -22.00
N SER A 134 -4.58 -18.95 -21.09
CA SER A 134 -5.34 -19.11 -19.84
C SER A 134 -6.84 -19.27 -20.11
N VAL A 135 -7.40 -18.50 -21.04
CA VAL A 135 -8.80 -18.61 -21.48
C VAL A 135 -9.07 -19.97 -22.13
N LYS A 136 -8.13 -20.50 -22.93
CA LYS A 136 -8.23 -21.85 -23.52
C LYS A 136 -8.23 -22.95 -22.47
N LYS A 137 -7.44 -22.80 -21.40
CA LYS A 137 -7.39 -23.76 -20.27
C LYS A 137 -8.64 -23.73 -19.37
N MET A 138 -9.44 -22.67 -19.46
CA MET A 138 -10.70 -22.52 -18.73
C MET A 138 -11.93 -23.04 -19.50
N LYS A 139 -11.76 -23.48 -20.76
CA LYS A 139 -12.78 -24.15 -21.57
C LYS A 139 -12.57 -25.66 -21.55
#